data_AF-A0AAN9DKF1-F1
#
_entry.id   AF-A0AAN9DKF1-F1
#
_cell.length_a   1.000
_cell.length_b   1.000
_cell.length_c   1.000
_cell.angle_alpha   90.00
_cell.angle_beta   90.00
_cell.angle_gamma   90.00
#
_symmetry.space_group_name_H-M   'P 1'
#
loop_
_entity.id
_entity.type
_entity.pdbx_description
1 polymer ?
#
loop_
_entity_poly.entity_id
_entity_poly.type
_entity_poly.pdbx_seq_one_letter_code
_entity_poly.pdbx_strand_id
1 'polypeptide(L)'
;MGAFYCSICGKTDFSGKGHIHGKSHQSKLKVILVKFMDKVKEARRTIKNPQVEKYSPHHDVKFWCYCCALEVQKHVTDSNITVLYGGLLEHMSTPEHRKNTHKFWWDNKADLKLRDKFITTEEETERFKSEVSKALEQFEEKEDVFIKQQAAVIRSQEQHRLEVLQSLSEVCFPGMLQARIQNCCNLLNWTITAINQQPEVPTVDLMKWRHSPGRATRIMRPPTVIGASQDLD
;
A
#
# COMPACT_ATOMS: atom_id res chain seq x y z
N MET A 1 -26.21 24.25 34.63
CA MET A 1 -25.75 24.22 33.23
C MET A 1 -24.34 23.66 33.23
N GLY A 2 -24.11 22.53 32.56
CA GLY A 2 -22.80 21.88 32.55
C GLY A 2 -21.93 22.37 31.39
N ALA A 3 -20.62 22.48 31.64
CA ALA A 3 -19.64 22.73 30.59
C ALA A 3 -19.65 21.58 29.56
N PHE A 4 -19.62 21.91 28.27
CA PHE A 4 -19.63 20.93 27.17
C PHE A 4 -18.46 21.19 26.22
N TYR A 5 -17.65 20.18 25.95
CA TYR A 5 -16.56 20.29 24.96
C TYR A 5 -17.06 19.96 23.55
N CYS A 6 -16.83 20.86 22.60
CA CYS A 6 -17.16 20.67 21.19
C CYS A 6 -15.91 20.33 20.37
N SER A 7 -15.83 19.11 19.84
CA SER A 7 -14.71 18.64 19.00
C SER A 7 -14.56 19.42 17.68
N ILE A 8 -15.66 19.91 17.11
CA ILE A 8 -15.67 20.73 15.88
C ILE A 8 -15.13 22.14 16.14
N CYS A 9 -15.48 22.72 17.29
CA CYS A 9 -15.08 24.07 17.63
C CYS A 9 -13.72 24.13 18.34
N GLY A 10 -13.25 23.01 18.92
CA GLY A 10 -12.02 22.90 19.71
C GLY A 10 -12.07 23.67 21.02
N LYS A 11 -13.27 23.86 21.60
CA LYS A 11 -13.47 24.66 22.81
C LYS A 11 -14.57 24.10 23.69
N THR A 12 -14.43 24.35 24.99
CA THR A 12 -15.48 24.12 25.98
C THR A 12 -16.45 25.30 25.94
N ASP A 13 -17.73 25.00 25.77
CA ASP A 13 -18.83 25.95 25.77
C ASP A 13 -19.67 25.75 27.04
N PHE A 14 -20.04 26.85 27.68
CA PHE A 14 -20.87 26.85 28.89
C PHE A 14 -22.36 27.03 28.56
N SER A 15 -22.69 27.35 27.30
CA SER A 15 -24.05 27.52 26.79
C SER A 15 -24.79 26.19 26.56
N GLY A 16 -24.18 25.06 26.97
CA GLY A 16 -24.71 23.71 26.76
C GLY A 16 -24.83 23.34 25.27
N LYS A 17 -25.81 22.49 24.94
CA LYS A 17 -26.04 21.98 23.57
C LYS A 17 -26.57 23.04 22.59
N GLY A 18 -26.94 24.23 23.06
CA GLY A 18 -27.41 25.33 22.20
C GLY A 18 -26.34 25.84 21.22
N HIS A 19 -25.05 25.74 21.57
CA HIS A 19 -23.96 26.25 20.73
C HIS A 19 -23.88 25.59 19.33
N ILE A 20 -24.39 24.36 19.19
CA ILE A 20 -24.41 23.58 17.94
C ILE A 20 -25.25 24.30 16.88
N HIS A 21 -26.26 25.05 17.28
CA HIS A 21 -27.11 25.85 16.40
C HIS A 21 -26.50 27.22 16.06
N GLY A 22 -25.38 27.59 16.70
CA GLY A 22 -24.72 28.87 16.48
C GLY A 22 -24.05 28.98 15.12
N LYS A 23 -24.08 30.18 14.52
CA LYS A 23 -23.47 30.46 13.21
C LYS A 23 -21.98 30.10 13.16
N SER A 24 -21.23 30.38 14.24
CA SER A 24 -19.80 30.06 14.32
C SER A 24 -19.52 28.56 14.21
N HIS A 25 -20.29 27.72 14.92
CA HIS A 25 -20.17 26.27 14.83
C HIS A 25 -20.51 25.79 13.42
N GLN A 26 -21.65 26.23 12.87
CA GLN A 26 -22.12 25.81 11.54
C GLN A 26 -21.15 26.21 10.42
N SER A 27 -20.53 27.40 10.49
CA SER A 27 -19.49 27.81 9.54
C SER A 27 -18.25 26.92 9.63
N LYS A 28 -17.77 26.60 10.83
CA LYS A 28 -16.62 25.68 11.03
C LYS A 28 -16.93 24.27 10.53
N LEU A 29 -18.10 23.75 10.90
CA LEU A 29 -18.59 22.45 10.47
C LEU A 29 -18.63 22.35 8.94
N LYS A 30 -19.16 23.37 8.26
CA LYS A 30 -19.20 23.43 6.79
C LYS A 30 -17.80 23.35 6.17
N VAL A 31 -16.84 24.10 6.70
CA VAL A 31 -15.45 24.06 6.20
C VAL A 31 -14.82 22.69 6.37
N ILE A 32 -15.01 22.06 7.53
CA ILE A 32 -14.51 20.70 7.81
C ILE A 32 -15.15 19.69 6.86
N LEU A 33 -16.48 19.74 6.69
CA LEU A 33 -17.20 18.84 5.81
C LEU A 33 -16.79 19.01 4.34
N VAL A 34 -16.55 20.24 3.87
CA VAL A 34 -16.03 20.46 2.50
C VAL A 34 -14.66 19.82 2.33
N LYS A 35 -13.71 20.09 3.23
CA LYS A 35 -12.37 19.49 3.18
C LYS A 35 -12.40 17.96 3.26
N PHE A 36 -13.28 17.41 4.10
CA PHE A 36 -13.43 15.97 4.22
C PHE A 36 -14.06 15.38 2.96
N MET A 37 -15.08 16.04 2.40
CA MET A 37 -15.74 15.61 1.17
C MET A 37 -14.77 15.58 -0.02
N ASP A 38 -13.84 16.52 -0.10
CA ASP A 38 -12.85 16.55 -1.19
C ASP A 38 -11.94 15.31 -1.14
N LYS A 39 -11.52 14.86 0.05
CA LYS A 39 -10.77 13.60 0.22
C LYS A 39 -11.58 12.38 -0.20
N VAL A 40 -12.86 12.33 0.17
CA VAL A 40 -13.76 11.22 -0.20
C VAL A 40 -14.01 11.20 -1.71
N LYS A 41 -14.19 12.37 -2.33
CA LYS A 41 -14.35 12.48 -3.79
C LYS A 41 -13.10 12.05 -4.53
N GLU A 42 -11.92 12.42 -4.04
CA GLU A 42 -10.65 12.01 -4.61
C GLU A 42 -10.53 10.48 -4.62
N ALA A 43 -10.83 9.83 -3.49
CA ALA A 43 -10.88 8.37 -3.40
C ALA A 43 -11.94 7.75 -4.32
N ARG A 44 -13.15 8.33 -4.42
CA ARG A 44 -14.18 7.79 -5.33
C ARG A 44 -13.78 7.81 -6.80
N ARG A 45 -12.90 8.72 -7.21
CA ARG A 45 -12.40 8.75 -8.61
C ARG A 45 -11.57 7.51 -8.95
N THR A 46 -10.92 6.90 -7.96
CA THR A 46 -10.11 5.69 -8.18
C THR A 46 -10.95 4.42 -8.27
N ILE A 47 -12.27 4.47 -8.02
CA ILE A 47 -13.17 3.31 -8.14
C ILE A 47 -13.14 2.71 -9.55
N LYS A 48 -13.09 3.56 -10.58
CA LYS A 48 -13.09 3.12 -11.99
C LYS A 48 -11.72 2.67 -12.48
N ASN A 49 -10.64 3.16 -11.87
CA ASN A 49 -9.27 2.87 -12.27
C ASN A 49 -8.37 2.87 -11.03
N PRO A 50 -8.41 1.78 -10.24
CA PRO A 50 -7.61 1.68 -9.04
C PRO A 50 -6.13 1.71 -9.39
N GLN A 51 -5.36 2.43 -8.58
CA GLN A 51 -3.92 2.54 -8.77
C GLN A 51 -3.24 1.52 -7.85
N VAL A 52 -2.46 0.64 -8.46
CA VAL A 52 -1.66 -0.38 -7.79
C VAL A 52 -0.19 -0.05 -8.05
N GLU A 53 0.57 0.10 -6.97
CA GLU A 53 1.98 0.48 -7.02
C GLU A 53 2.82 -0.47 -6.16
N LYS A 54 4.13 -0.49 -6.38
CA LYS A 54 5.07 -1.15 -5.47
C LYS A 54 5.05 -0.44 -4.12
N TYR A 55 5.12 -1.22 -3.05
CA TYR A 55 5.18 -0.66 -1.71
C TYR A 55 6.39 0.29 -1.54
N SER A 56 6.13 1.40 -0.87
CA SER A 56 7.06 2.46 -0.52
C SER A 56 6.62 3.02 0.84
N PRO A 57 7.55 3.40 1.73
CA PRO A 57 7.21 3.95 3.03
C PRO A 57 6.29 5.19 2.98
N HIS A 58 6.28 5.90 1.85
CA HIS A 58 5.41 7.06 1.62
C HIS A 58 3.92 6.69 1.50
N HIS A 59 3.59 5.40 1.38
CA HIS A 59 2.21 4.92 1.31
C HIS A 59 1.57 4.67 2.67
N ASP A 60 2.35 4.68 3.76
CA ASP A 60 1.86 4.52 5.14
C ASP A 60 1.26 5.83 5.68
N VAL A 61 0.32 6.39 4.92
CA VAL A 61 -0.37 7.64 5.23
C VAL A 61 -1.73 7.33 5.81
N LYS A 62 -2.06 7.99 6.91
CA LYS A 62 -3.37 7.94 7.55
C LYS A 62 -4.20 9.18 7.23
N PHE A 63 -5.51 9.06 7.36
CA PHE A 63 -6.42 10.20 7.37
C PHE A 63 -7.34 10.15 8.59
N TRP A 64 -7.73 11.33 9.06
CA TRP A 64 -8.71 11.47 10.13
C TRP A 64 -10.14 11.41 9.59
N CYS A 65 -10.95 10.46 10.09
CA CYS A 65 -12.38 10.43 9.82
C CYS A 65 -13.14 11.20 10.90
N TYR A 66 -13.78 12.31 10.53
CA TYR A 66 -14.55 13.13 11.48
C TYR A 66 -15.82 12.44 11.99
N CYS A 67 -16.41 11.54 11.19
CA CYS A 67 -17.64 10.84 11.58
C CYS A 67 -17.36 9.81 12.68
N CYS A 68 -16.26 9.08 12.54
CA CYS A 68 -15.85 8.03 13.47
C CYS A 68 -14.96 8.55 14.59
N ALA A 69 -14.36 9.74 14.43
CA ALA A 69 -13.32 10.28 15.31
C ALA A 69 -12.12 9.32 15.46
N LEU A 70 -11.67 8.76 14.33
CA LEU A 70 -10.59 7.76 14.27
C LEU A 70 -9.60 8.11 13.17
N GLU A 71 -8.35 7.72 13.40
CA GLU A 71 -7.33 7.65 12.35
C GLU A 71 -7.48 6.35 11.57
N VAL A 72 -7.59 6.47 10.25
CA VAL A 72 -7.82 5.36 9.32
C VAL A 72 -6.72 5.35 8.27
N GLN A 73 -6.29 4.17 7.84
CA GLN A 73 -5.31 4.05 6.77
C GLN A 73 -5.88 4.59 5.45
N LYS A 74 -5.10 5.40 4.74
CA LYS A 74 -5.51 5.97 3.45
C LYS A 74 -5.41 4.91 2.35
N HIS A 75 -4.32 4.15 2.34
CA HIS A 75 -3.99 3.14 1.34
C HIS A 75 -4.06 1.74 1.98
N VAL A 76 -4.25 0.69 1.17
CA VAL A 76 -4.06 -0.71 1.64
C VAL A 76 -2.70 -1.18 1.17
N THR A 77 -1.88 -1.65 2.09
CA THR A 77 -0.52 -2.14 1.81
C THR A 77 -0.44 -3.63 2.14
N ASP A 78 0.12 -4.43 1.23
CA ASP A 78 0.51 -5.82 1.49
C ASP A 78 1.97 -5.97 1.08
N SER A 79 2.87 -6.11 2.05
CA SER A 79 4.32 -6.41 1.98
C SER A 79 5.14 -5.74 0.85
N ASN A 80 4.81 -5.96 -0.42
CA ASN A 80 5.48 -5.44 -1.60
C ASN A 80 4.58 -4.59 -2.53
N ILE A 81 3.27 -4.49 -2.27
CA ILE A 81 2.28 -3.83 -3.13
C ILE A 81 1.40 -2.89 -2.30
N THR A 82 0.97 -1.79 -2.91
CA THR A 82 0.03 -0.83 -2.34
C THR A 82 -1.11 -0.56 -3.30
N VAL A 83 -2.35 -0.65 -2.80
CA VAL A 83 -3.56 -0.18 -3.49
C VAL A 83 -3.91 1.20 -2.98
N LEU A 84 -3.84 2.21 -3.85
CA LEU A 84 -4.07 3.58 -3.42
C LEU A 84 -5.55 3.83 -3.07
N TYR A 85 -5.80 4.61 -2.01
CA TYR A 85 -7.14 4.97 -1.50
C TYR A 85 -8.00 3.78 -1.03
N GLY A 86 -7.49 2.55 -1.07
CA GLY A 86 -8.27 1.37 -0.70
C GLY A 86 -8.75 1.41 0.76
N GLY A 87 -7.87 1.77 1.71
CA GLY A 87 -8.22 1.78 3.13
C GLY A 87 -9.27 2.86 3.46
N LEU A 88 -9.22 3.98 2.76
CA LEU A 88 -10.26 5.01 2.84
C LEU A 88 -11.58 4.46 2.31
N LEU A 89 -11.61 3.88 1.11
CA LEU A 89 -12.84 3.38 0.50
C LEU A 89 -13.49 2.26 1.33
N GLU A 90 -12.68 1.32 1.82
CA GLU A 90 -13.13 0.24 2.71
C GLU A 90 -13.73 0.78 4.01
N HIS A 91 -13.09 1.76 4.64
CA HIS A 91 -13.65 2.39 5.84
C HIS A 91 -15.01 3.03 5.56
N MET A 92 -15.13 3.74 4.44
CA MET A 92 -16.35 4.47 4.07
C MET A 92 -17.53 3.54 3.70
N SER A 93 -17.25 2.28 3.37
CA SER A 93 -18.27 1.24 3.13
C SER A 93 -18.66 0.46 4.38
N THR A 94 -17.95 0.62 5.51
CA THR A 94 -18.28 -0.12 6.74
C THR A 94 -19.64 0.28 7.33
N PRO A 95 -20.42 -0.68 7.88
CA PRO A 95 -21.68 -0.37 8.55
C PRO A 95 -21.46 0.50 9.81
N GLU A 96 -20.32 0.36 10.48
CA GLU A 96 -19.91 1.18 11.62
C GLU A 96 -19.79 2.65 11.22
N HIS A 97 -19.11 2.93 10.10
CA HIS A 97 -18.98 4.29 9.57
C HIS A 97 -20.34 4.86 9.18
N ARG A 98 -21.22 4.08 8.56
CA ARG A 98 -22.59 4.51 8.25
C ARG A 98 -23.35 4.95 9.50
N LYS A 99 -23.34 4.12 10.56
CA LYS A 99 -23.98 4.45 11.85
C LYS A 99 -23.38 5.71 12.48
N ASN A 100 -22.05 5.81 12.49
CA ASN A 100 -21.33 6.97 13.04
C ASN A 100 -21.61 8.24 12.24
N THR A 101 -21.74 8.14 10.92
CA THR A 101 -22.13 9.26 10.05
C THR A 101 -23.53 9.74 10.40
N HIS A 102 -24.51 8.85 10.56
CA HIS A 102 -25.86 9.25 11.00
C HIS A 102 -25.85 9.94 12.37
N LYS A 103 -25.11 9.39 13.33
CA LYS A 103 -24.95 9.98 14.67
C LYS A 103 -24.28 11.36 14.60
N PHE A 104 -23.17 11.48 13.87
CA PHE A 104 -22.43 12.72 13.70
C PHE A 104 -23.31 13.83 13.09
N TRP A 105 -24.12 13.49 12.08
CA TRP A 105 -25.05 14.43 11.46
C TRP A 105 -26.11 14.92 12.45
N TRP A 106 -26.65 14.01 13.24
CA TRP A 106 -27.63 14.34 14.27
C TRP A 106 -27.04 15.23 15.36
N ASP A 107 -25.86 14.87 15.86
CA ASP A 107 -25.20 15.56 16.98
C ASP A 107 -24.76 16.97 16.57
N ASN A 108 -24.27 17.17 15.34
CA ASN A 108 -23.76 18.48 14.88
C ASN A 108 -24.76 19.30 14.06
N LYS A 109 -25.99 18.79 13.85
CA LYS A 109 -27.03 19.42 13.01
C LYS A 109 -26.51 19.80 11.62
N ALA A 110 -25.75 18.87 11.02
CA ALA A 110 -25.20 19.05 9.68
C ALA A 110 -26.28 18.98 8.59
N ASP A 111 -25.99 19.54 7.41
CA ASP A 111 -26.90 19.51 6.27
C ASP A 111 -27.12 18.06 5.77
N LEU A 112 -28.38 17.62 5.82
CA LEU A 112 -28.80 16.27 5.42
C LEU A 112 -28.50 16.00 3.94
N LYS A 113 -28.49 17.01 3.07
CA LYS A 113 -28.19 16.86 1.63
C LYS A 113 -26.77 16.40 1.35
N LEU A 114 -25.86 16.60 2.31
CA LEU A 114 -24.46 16.24 2.17
C LEU A 114 -24.15 14.86 2.75
N ARG A 115 -24.99 14.32 3.62
CA ARG A 115 -24.73 13.06 4.34
C ARG A 115 -24.39 11.90 3.42
N ASP A 116 -25.21 11.68 2.41
CA ASP A 116 -25.09 10.49 1.55
C ASP A 116 -23.80 10.52 0.70
N LYS A 117 -23.16 11.69 0.54
CA LYS A 117 -21.85 11.83 -0.12
C LYS A 117 -20.71 11.20 0.67
N PHE A 118 -20.91 10.97 1.97
CA PHE A 118 -19.93 10.36 2.87
C PHE A 118 -20.23 8.89 3.16
N ILE A 119 -21.13 8.26 2.41
CA ILE A 119 -21.43 6.83 2.54
C ILE A 119 -21.17 6.18 1.19
N THR A 120 -20.21 5.27 1.12
CA THR A 120 -19.96 4.48 -0.10
C THR A 120 -20.98 3.34 -0.15
N THR A 121 -21.65 3.15 -1.28
CA THR A 121 -22.65 2.08 -1.40
C THR A 121 -21.99 0.71 -1.59
N GLU A 122 -22.75 -0.36 -1.35
CA GLU A 122 -22.25 -1.72 -1.56
C GLU A 122 -21.85 -1.92 -3.04
N GLU A 123 -22.64 -1.38 -3.97
CA GLU A 123 -22.38 -1.50 -5.41
C GLU A 123 -21.09 -0.78 -5.83
N GLU A 124 -20.81 0.40 -5.25
CA GLU A 124 -19.55 1.11 -5.47
C GLU A 124 -18.36 0.32 -4.93
N THR A 125 -18.55 -0.32 -3.78
CA THR A 125 -17.55 -1.15 -3.12
C THR A 125 -17.24 -2.38 -3.97
N GLU A 126 -18.24 -3.14 -4.38
CA GLU A 126 -18.06 -4.34 -5.23
C GLU A 126 -17.43 -4.00 -6.59
N ARG A 127 -17.80 -2.88 -7.20
CA ARG A 127 -17.11 -2.37 -8.40
C ARG A 127 -15.65 -2.08 -8.12
N PHE A 128 -15.34 -1.39 -7.03
CA PHE A 128 -13.95 -1.16 -6.65
C PHE A 128 -13.19 -2.47 -6.45
N LYS A 129 -13.76 -3.46 -5.75
CA LYS A 129 -13.11 -4.77 -5.55
C LYS A 129 -12.79 -5.46 -6.87
N SER A 130 -13.74 -5.50 -7.78
CA SER A 130 -13.54 -6.14 -9.09
C SER A 130 -12.50 -5.43 -9.95
N GLU A 131 -12.49 -4.08 -9.97
CA GLU A 131 -11.46 -3.34 -10.69
C GLU A 131 -10.08 -3.45 -10.03
N VAL A 132 -10.00 -3.54 -8.70
CA VAL A 132 -8.73 -3.76 -7.97
C VAL A 132 -8.15 -5.12 -8.34
N SER A 133 -8.97 -6.18 -8.40
CA SER A 133 -8.51 -7.50 -8.84
C SER A 133 -7.91 -7.46 -10.24
N LYS A 134 -8.57 -6.78 -11.20
CA LYS A 134 -8.04 -6.61 -12.56
C LYS A 134 -6.74 -5.82 -12.58
N ALA A 135 -6.66 -4.73 -11.80
CA ALA A 135 -5.45 -3.91 -11.73
C ALA A 135 -4.26 -4.66 -11.11
N LEU A 136 -4.52 -5.52 -10.12
CA LEU A 136 -3.51 -6.42 -9.54
C LEU A 136 -3.00 -7.43 -10.57
N GLU A 137 -3.90 -8.09 -11.30
CA GLU A 137 -3.52 -9.03 -12.38
C GLU A 137 -2.65 -8.35 -13.45
N GLN A 138 -3.04 -7.16 -13.90
CA GLN A 138 -2.25 -6.38 -14.86
C GLN A 138 -0.89 -5.93 -14.30
N PHE A 139 -0.82 -5.63 -13.01
CA PHE A 139 0.42 -5.25 -12.35
C PHE A 139 1.37 -6.45 -12.29
N GLU A 140 0.89 -7.62 -11.88
CA GLU A 140 1.66 -8.86 -11.85
C GLU A 140 2.16 -9.26 -13.24
N GLU A 141 1.32 -9.17 -14.28
CA GLU A 141 1.73 -9.47 -15.65
C GLU A 141 2.86 -8.54 -16.14
N LYS A 142 2.76 -7.23 -15.85
CA LYS A 142 3.81 -6.26 -16.18
C LYS A 142 5.12 -6.56 -15.47
N GLU A 143 5.06 -6.93 -14.18
CA GLU A 143 6.24 -7.32 -13.41
C GLU A 143 6.88 -8.60 -13.97
N ASP A 144 6.09 -9.60 -14.33
CA ASP A 144 6.57 -10.83 -14.95
C ASP A 144 7.26 -10.58 -16.30
N VAL A 145 6.69 -9.71 -17.14
CA VAL A 145 7.31 -9.30 -18.40
C VAL A 145 8.62 -8.58 -18.15
N PHE A 146 8.66 -7.67 -17.17
CA PHE A 146 9.86 -6.94 -16.80
C PHE A 146 10.99 -7.87 -16.29
N ILE A 147 10.65 -8.85 -15.46
CA ILE A 147 11.60 -9.87 -14.97
C ILE A 147 12.15 -10.69 -16.14
N LYS A 148 11.31 -11.15 -17.07
CA LYS A 148 11.74 -11.91 -18.26
C LYS A 148 12.68 -11.11 -19.15
N GLN A 149 12.40 -9.82 -19.34
CA GLN A 149 13.26 -8.91 -20.11
C GLN A 149 14.63 -8.74 -19.45
N GLN A 150 14.68 -8.48 -18.14
CA GLN A 150 15.94 -8.38 -17.41
C GLN A 150 16.75 -9.69 -17.48
N ALA A 151 16.11 -10.84 -17.31
CA ALA A 151 16.76 -12.14 -17.43
C ALA A 151 17.31 -12.40 -18.85
N ALA A 152 16.65 -11.89 -19.90
CA ALA A 152 17.16 -11.98 -21.26
C ALA A 152 18.42 -11.13 -21.47
N VAL A 153 18.46 -9.92 -20.90
CA VAL A 153 19.64 -9.05 -20.92
C VAL A 153 20.83 -9.69 -20.19
N ILE A 154 20.60 -10.27 -19.01
CA ILE A 154 21.66 -10.97 -18.27
C ILE A 154 22.21 -12.15 -19.10
N ARG A 155 21.34 -12.94 -19.72
CA ARG A 155 21.75 -14.07 -20.57
C ARG A 155 22.53 -13.63 -21.81
N SER A 156 22.13 -12.54 -22.47
CA SER A 156 22.85 -12.05 -23.66
C SER A 156 24.20 -11.46 -23.30
N GLN A 157 24.29 -10.75 -22.17
CA GLN A 157 25.57 -10.26 -21.64
C GLN A 157 26.52 -11.41 -21.31
N GLU A 158 26.02 -12.46 -20.66
CA GLU A 158 26.84 -13.62 -20.33
C GLU A 158 27.31 -14.37 -21.58
N GLN A 159 26.41 -14.57 -22.55
CA GLN A 159 26.77 -15.16 -23.84
C GLN A 159 27.87 -14.35 -24.54
N HIS A 160 27.73 -13.02 -24.59
CA HIS A 160 28.74 -12.15 -25.18
C HIS A 160 30.09 -12.24 -24.46
N ARG A 161 30.10 -12.34 -23.12
CA ARG A 161 31.34 -12.53 -22.34
C ARG A 161 32.02 -13.85 -22.70
N LEU A 162 31.26 -14.93 -22.85
CA LEU A 162 31.79 -16.24 -23.24
C LEU A 162 32.37 -16.22 -24.66
N GLU A 163 31.70 -15.57 -25.61
CA GLU A 163 32.19 -15.42 -26.99
C GLU A 163 33.52 -14.64 -27.04
N VAL A 164 33.63 -13.55 -26.29
CA VAL A 164 34.89 -12.78 -26.18
C VAL A 164 36.01 -13.65 -25.58
N LEU A 165 35.74 -14.38 -24.49
CA LEU A 165 36.74 -15.26 -23.89
C LEU A 165 37.17 -16.39 -24.84
N GLN A 166 36.23 -16.98 -25.59
CA GLN A 166 36.51 -18.02 -26.57
C GLN A 166 37.40 -17.49 -27.70
N SER A 167 37.07 -16.33 -28.28
CA SER A 167 37.88 -15.73 -29.34
C SER A 167 39.32 -15.42 -28.89
N LEU A 168 39.52 -14.97 -27.64
CA LEU A 168 40.85 -14.78 -27.06
C LEU A 168 41.63 -16.10 -26.90
N SER A 169 40.94 -17.19 -26.58
CA SER A 169 41.55 -18.53 -26.48
C SER A 169 41.94 -19.10 -27.84
N GLU A 170 41.19 -18.83 -28.91
CA GLU A 170 41.45 -19.34 -30.26
C GLU A 170 42.59 -18.58 -30.97
N VAL A 171 42.78 -17.29 -30.67
CA VAL A 171 43.85 -16.46 -31.26
C VAL A 171 45.21 -16.71 -30.58
N CYS A 172 45.23 -17.30 -29.38
CA CYS A 172 46.46 -17.55 -28.64
C CYS A 172 46.96 -18.99 -28.84
N PHE A 173 48.00 -19.16 -29.68
CA PHE A 173 48.65 -20.44 -29.96
C PHE A 173 49.03 -21.23 -28.67
N PRO A 174 48.93 -22.59 -28.67
CA PRO A 174 49.15 -23.41 -27.47
C PRO A 174 50.53 -23.23 -26.80
N GLY A 175 51.53 -22.74 -27.52
CA GLY A 175 52.90 -22.56 -27.03
C GLY A 175 53.15 -21.31 -26.18
N MET A 176 52.28 -20.30 -26.19
CA MET A 176 52.51 -19.05 -25.42
C MET A 176 51.67 -18.92 -24.14
N LEU A 177 50.57 -19.67 -24.01
CA LEU A 177 49.70 -19.61 -22.82
C LEU A 177 50.21 -20.45 -21.63
N GLN A 178 51.00 -21.50 -21.86
CA GLN A 178 51.44 -22.38 -20.77
C GLN A 178 52.39 -21.68 -19.77
N ALA A 179 53.14 -20.67 -20.22
CA ALA A 179 54.02 -19.88 -19.35
C ALA A 179 53.33 -18.68 -18.66
N ARG A 180 52.18 -18.19 -19.18
CA ARG A 180 51.48 -17.02 -18.63
C ARG A 180 50.28 -17.38 -17.75
N ILE A 181 49.57 -18.48 -18.07
CA ILE A 181 48.44 -18.97 -17.26
C ILE A 181 48.93 -19.46 -15.89
N GLN A 182 50.10 -20.12 -15.81
CA GLN A 182 50.64 -20.60 -14.53
C GLN A 182 50.91 -19.47 -13.53
N ASN A 183 51.27 -18.27 -13.99
CA ASN A 183 51.49 -17.11 -13.13
C ASN A 183 50.19 -16.37 -12.76
N CYS A 184 49.15 -16.40 -13.61
CA CYS A 184 47.83 -15.82 -13.29
C CYS A 184 46.96 -16.72 -12.40
N CYS A 185 47.07 -18.05 -12.51
CA CYS A 185 46.34 -18.99 -11.65
C CYS A 185 46.73 -18.88 -10.17
N ASN A 186 47.98 -18.51 -9.87
CA ASN A 186 48.43 -18.31 -8.49
C ASN A 186 47.87 -17.01 -7.86
N LEU A 187 47.63 -15.96 -8.64
CA LEU A 187 47.00 -14.72 -8.16
C LEU A 187 45.46 -14.82 -8.05
N LEU A 188 44.82 -15.57 -8.95
CA LEU A 188 43.36 -15.79 -8.93
C LEU A 188 42.94 -16.74 -7.80
N ASN A 189 43.75 -17.74 -7.44
CA ASN A 189 43.47 -18.57 -6.27
C ASN A 189 43.51 -17.76 -4.97
N TRP A 190 44.38 -16.76 -4.86
CA TRP A 190 44.43 -15.88 -3.67
C TRP A 190 43.20 -14.96 -3.56
N THR A 191 42.68 -14.47 -4.69
CA THR A 191 41.49 -13.60 -4.71
C THR A 191 40.18 -14.38 -4.54
N ILE A 192 40.06 -15.59 -5.09
CA ILE A 192 38.87 -16.44 -4.89
C ILE A 192 38.77 -16.93 -3.43
N THR A 193 39.90 -17.22 -2.78
CA THR A 193 39.93 -17.58 -1.35
C THR A 193 39.50 -16.40 -0.46
N ALA A 194 39.82 -15.16 -0.85
CA ALA A 194 39.42 -13.95 -0.13
C ALA A 194 37.93 -13.57 -0.34
N ILE A 195 37.34 -13.89 -1.49
CA ILE A 195 35.90 -13.66 -1.77
C ILE A 195 35.03 -14.69 -1.03
N ASN A 196 35.47 -15.94 -0.92
CA ASN A 196 34.77 -17.01 -0.16
C ASN A 196 34.81 -16.83 1.37
N GLN A 197 35.39 -15.74 1.88
CA GLN A 197 35.35 -15.36 3.30
C GLN A 197 34.43 -14.16 3.57
N GLN A 198 33.74 -13.63 2.55
CA GLN A 198 32.66 -12.68 2.80
C GLN A 198 31.42 -13.43 3.31
N PRO A 199 30.73 -12.93 4.35
CA PRO A 199 29.52 -13.55 4.85
C PRO A 199 28.48 -13.61 3.73
N GLU A 200 27.85 -14.77 3.58
CA GLU A 200 26.80 -15.01 2.61
C GLU A 200 25.75 -13.89 2.68
N VAL A 201 25.60 -13.15 1.59
CA VAL A 201 24.45 -12.26 1.41
C VAL A 201 23.22 -13.17 1.34
N PRO A 202 22.17 -12.94 2.17
CA PRO A 202 21.02 -13.83 2.16
C PRO A 202 20.42 -13.84 0.76
N THR A 203 20.44 -15.01 0.13
CA THR A 203 19.68 -15.29 -1.07
C THR A 203 18.23 -15.01 -0.75
N VAL A 204 17.69 -13.93 -1.31
CA VAL A 204 16.26 -13.69 -1.30
C VAL A 204 15.66 -14.82 -2.13
N ASP A 205 15.07 -15.79 -1.43
CA ASP A 205 14.46 -17.00 -1.96
C ASP A 205 13.27 -16.63 -2.86
N LEU A 206 13.58 -16.22 -4.09
CA LEU A 206 12.65 -15.78 -5.15
C LEU A 206 11.74 -16.91 -5.65
N MET A 207 11.96 -18.16 -5.19
CA MET A 207 11.18 -19.33 -5.59
C MET A 207 9.97 -19.66 -4.69
N LYS A 208 9.77 -18.95 -3.58
CA LYS A 208 8.52 -19.04 -2.79
C LYS A 208 7.31 -18.31 -3.39
N TRP A 209 7.46 -17.66 -4.54
CA TRP A 209 6.39 -16.85 -5.16
C TRP A 209 5.31 -17.66 -5.90
N ARG A 210 5.55 -18.94 -6.23
CA ARG A 210 4.80 -19.57 -7.33
C ARG A 210 3.53 -20.32 -6.97
N HIS A 211 3.25 -20.62 -5.70
CA HIS A 211 2.05 -21.41 -5.35
C HIS A 211 1.47 -21.02 -3.98
N SER A 212 0.54 -20.07 -3.97
CA SER A 212 -0.44 -19.98 -2.89
C SER A 212 -1.79 -19.55 -3.46
N PRO A 213 -2.74 -20.48 -3.65
CA PRO A 213 -4.08 -20.15 -4.10
C PRO A 213 -4.79 -19.42 -2.96
N GLY A 214 -5.11 -18.12 -3.15
CA GLY A 214 -5.91 -17.34 -2.19
C GLY A 214 -5.38 -15.96 -1.77
N ARG A 215 -4.52 -15.29 -2.55
CA ARG A 215 -4.00 -13.96 -2.16
C ARG A 215 -4.99 -12.80 -2.41
N ALA A 216 -5.87 -12.92 -3.40
CA ALA A 216 -6.93 -11.93 -3.68
C ALA A 216 -7.90 -11.71 -2.51
N THR A 217 -8.05 -12.68 -1.60
CA THR A 217 -8.92 -12.58 -0.43
C THR A 217 -8.24 -12.02 0.82
N ARG A 218 -6.94 -11.70 0.79
CA ARG A 218 -6.23 -11.16 1.98
C ARG A 218 -6.28 -9.63 2.06
N ILE A 219 -6.32 -8.95 0.92
CA ILE A 219 -6.40 -7.48 0.84
C ILE A 219 -7.79 -6.97 1.28
N MET A 220 -8.82 -7.82 1.22
CA MET A 220 -10.23 -7.48 1.48
C MET A 220 -10.80 -8.13 2.76
N ARG A 221 -9.98 -8.46 3.77
CA ARG A 221 -10.52 -9.06 5.02
C ARG A 221 -11.03 -7.96 5.97
N PRO A 222 -12.24 -8.13 6.56
CA PRO A 222 -12.70 -7.25 7.62
C PRO A 222 -11.78 -7.38 8.86
N PRO A 223 -11.66 -6.33 9.68
CA PRO A 223 -10.83 -6.37 10.87
C PRO A 223 -11.31 -7.49 11.80
N THR A 224 -10.37 -8.36 12.17
CA THR A 224 -10.60 -9.38 13.18
C THR A 224 -10.83 -8.66 14.51
N VAL A 225 -11.99 -8.85 15.11
CA VAL A 225 -12.31 -8.43 16.47
C VAL A 225 -11.28 -9.10 17.38
N ILE A 226 -10.38 -8.30 17.96
CA ILE A 226 -9.51 -8.76 19.04
C ILE A 226 -10.43 -9.01 20.24
N GLY A 227 -10.54 -10.27 20.63
CA GLY A 227 -11.33 -10.71 21.77
C GLY A 227 -10.89 -10.02 23.06
N ALA A 228 -11.87 -9.46 23.77
CA ALA A 228 -11.73 -9.19 25.18
C ALA A 228 -11.83 -10.54 25.91
N SER A 229 -10.75 -10.86 26.60
CA SER A 229 -10.58 -12.03 27.45
C SER A 229 -11.69 -12.11 28.50
N GLN A 230 -12.15 -13.34 28.72
CA GLN A 230 -12.82 -13.75 29.95
C GLN A 230 -11.80 -13.64 31.08
N ASP A 231 -12.10 -12.82 32.09
CA ASP A 231 -11.50 -12.98 33.41
C ASP A 231 -12.55 -13.62 34.32
N LEU A 232 -12.17 -14.79 34.81
CA LEU A 232 -12.76 -15.50 35.94
C LEU A 232 -12.43 -14.73 37.22
N ASP A 233 -13.46 -14.33 37.95
CA ASP A 233 -13.65 -14.58 39.40
C ASP A 233 -15.07 -14.14 39.82
#